data_AF-A0A914PPT4-F1
#
_entry.id   AF-A0A914PPT4-F1
#
_cell.length_a   1.000
_cell.length_b   1.000
_cell.length_c   1.000
_cell.angle_alpha   90.00
_cell.angle_beta   90.00
_cell.angle_gamma   90.00
#
_symmetry.space_group_name_H-M   'P 1'
#
loop_
_entity.id
_entity.type
_entity.pdbx_description
1 polymer ?
#
loop_
_entity_poly.entity_id
_entity_poly.type
_entity_poly.pdbx_seq_one_letter_code
_entity_poly.pdbx_strand_id
1 'polypeptide(L)'
;MAAATFSSNPELCVKDNFKQGEFKRSIEVQCDHIKADTCLGFSAVSHSDKAIILSFRGSENSEVSQEVIDAIIERPISAFGGKGKVLDYFLTAFTDVWKNGMKDDFLSLKNANPGYELWVTGHSLGV
;
A
#
# COMPACT_ATOMS: atom_id res chain seq x y z
N MET A 1 -10.85 -1.53 -3.57
CA MET A 1 -9.59 -1.07 -4.18
C MET A 1 -8.40 -1.91 -3.82
N ALA A 2 -8.32 -2.45 -2.60
CA ALA A 2 -7.30 -3.44 -2.26
C ALA A 2 -7.18 -4.64 -3.22
N ALA A 3 -8.27 -5.10 -3.85
CA ALA A 3 -8.18 -6.16 -4.86
C ALA A 3 -7.41 -5.74 -6.13
N ALA A 4 -7.38 -4.45 -6.46
CA ALA A 4 -6.70 -3.95 -7.66
C ALA A 4 -5.18 -4.14 -7.58
N THR A 5 -4.59 -4.19 -6.38
CA THR A 5 -3.16 -4.45 -6.22
C THR A 5 -2.74 -5.86 -6.66
N PHE A 6 -3.68 -6.80 -6.79
CA PHE A 6 -3.43 -8.16 -7.29
C PHE A 6 -3.72 -8.31 -8.79
N SER A 7 -4.23 -7.26 -9.44
CA SER A 7 -4.49 -7.27 -10.88
C SER A 7 -3.20 -7.08 -11.67
N SER A 8 -3.09 -7.75 -12.82
CA SER A 8 -2.03 -7.46 -13.79
C SER A 8 -2.17 -6.05 -14.40
N ASN A 9 -3.36 -5.46 -14.30
CA ASN A 9 -3.62 -4.09 -14.74
C ASN A 9 -4.49 -3.34 -13.71
N PRO A 10 -3.86 -2.76 -12.66
CA PRO A 10 -4.56 -1.99 -11.63
C PRO A 10 -5.20 -0.69 -12.18
N GLU A 11 -4.67 -0.14 -13.26
CA GLU A 11 -5.21 1.07 -13.91
C GLU A 11 -6.64 0.85 -14.41
N LEU A 12 -6.91 -0.31 -15.03
CA LEU A 12 -8.27 -0.66 -15.46
C LEU A 12 -9.23 -0.70 -14.27
N CYS A 13 -8.81 -1.33 -13.16
CA CYS A 13 -9.63 -1.37 -11.95
C CYS A 13 -9.95 0.04 -11.42
N VAL A 14 -8.98 0.96 -11.44
CA VAL A 14 -9.19 2.35 -11.03
C VAL A 14 -10.18 3.05 -11.96
N LYS A 15 -10.01 2.93 -13.28
CA LYS A 15 -10.89 3.57 -14.26
C LYS A 15 -12.32 3.03 -14.22
N ASP A 16 -12.49 1.73 -13.97
CA ASP A 16 -13.79 1.08 -13.97
C ASP A 16 -14.58 1.34 -12.68
N ASN A 17 -13.89 1.52 -11.55
CA ASN A 17 -14.53 1.67 -10.24
C ASN A 17 -14.64 3.11 -9.76
N PHE A 18 -13.79 4.03 -10.26
CA PHE A 18 -13.85 5.44 -9.92
C PHE A 18 -14.25 6.30 -11.11
N LYS A 19 -15.32 7.07 -10.95
CA LYS A 19 -15.70 8.07 -11.95
C LYS A 19 -14.63 9.16 -11.98
N GLN A 20 -14.06 9.40 -13.16
CA GLN A 20 -12.89 10.28 -13.31
C GLN A 20 -11.70 9.82 -12.45
N GLY A 21 -11.50 8.49 -12.39
CA GLY A 21 -10.33 7.89 -11.78
C GLY A 21 -9.09 8.04 -12.65
N GLU A 22 -8.01 8.59 -12.09
CA GLU A 22 -6.70 8.63 -12.74
C GLU A 22 -5.71 7.76 -11.96
N PHE A 23 -5.11 6.81 -12.67
CA PHE A 23 -4.03 5.98 -12.13
C PHE A 23 -2.70 6.71 -12.28
N LYS A 24 -1.91 6.77 -11.21
CA LYS A 24 -0.61 7.43 -11.24
C LYS A 24 0.50 6.45 -11.57
N ARG A 25 0.72 5.44 -10.73
CA ARG A 25 1.60 4.29 -10.99
C ARG A 25 1.47 3.21 -9.92
N SER A 26 1.96 2.02 -10.23
CA SER A 26 2.32 0.99 -9.25
C SER A 26 3.80 1.08 -8.90
N ILE A 27 4.12 0.72 -7.67
CA ILE A 27 5.48 0.58 -7.14
C ILE A 27 5.59 -0.82 -6.59
N GLU A 28 6.51 -1.60 -7.16
CA GLU A 28 6.80 -2.96 -6.73
C GLU A 28 8.27 -3.02 -6.31
N VAL A 29 8.51 -3.52 -5.10
CA VAL A 29 9.84 -3.62 -4.50
C VAL A 29 10.03 -5.00 -3.90
N GLN A 30 11.26 -5.51 -3.89
CA GLN A 30 11.58 -6.68 -3.07
C GLN A 30 11.60 -6.27 -1.61
N CYS A 31 10.80 -6.94 -0.79
CA CYS A 31 10.64 -6.60 0.63
C CYS A 31 10.90 -7.77 1.59
N ASP A 32 11.18 -8.97 1.07
CA ASP A 32 11.63 -10.10 1.87
C ASP A 32 13.04 -10.53 1.43
N HIS A 33 13.88 -10.82 2.41
CA HIS A 33 15.27 -11.26 2.20
C HIS A 33 15.39 -12.78 2.02
N ILE A 34 14.33 -13.53 2.36
CA ILE A 34 14.36 -15.00 2.44
C ILE A 34 13.56 -15.64 1.28
N LYS A 35 12.48 -15.00 0.82
CA LYS A 35 11.70 -15.39 -0.36
C LYS A 35 11.71 -14.25 -1.37
N ALA A 36 11.56 -14.56 -2.66
CA ALA A 36 11.46 -13.57 -3.73
C ALA A 36 10.10 -12.84 -3.74
N ASP A 37 9.53 -12.59 -2.55
CA ASP A 37 8.23 -11.96 -2.39
C ASP A 37 8.39 -10.44 -2.56
N THR A 38 7.51 -9.86 -3.36
CA THR A 38 7.50 -8.42 -3.64
C THR A 38 6.37 -7.73 -2.88
N CYS A 39 6.65 -6.52 -2.40
CA CYS A 39 5.64 -5.62 -1.87
C CYS A 39 5.23 -4.68 -2.99
N LEU A 40 3.93 -4.56 -3.20
CA LEU A 40 3.37 -3.71 -4.23
C LEU A 40 2.42 -2.70 -3.59
N GLY A 41 2.47 -1.46 -4.04
CA GLY A 41 1.40 -0.50 -3.81
C GLY A 41 1.14 0.31 -5.07
N PHE A 42 -0.03 0.94 -5.15
CA PHE A 42 -0.30 1.93 -6.20
C PHE A 42 -0.88 3.22 -5.63
N SER A 43 -0.69 4.29 -6.40
CA SER A 43 -1.29 5.60 -6.18
C SER A 43 -2.29 5.92 -7.29
N ALA A 44 -3.41 6.53 -6.92
CA ALA A 44 -4.45 6.98 -7.83
C ALA A 44 -5.22 8.18 -7.25
N VAL A 45 -6.06 8.80 -8.06
CA VAL A 45 -6.98 9.85 -7.63
C VAL A 45 -8.37 9.61 -8.20
N SER A 46 -9.41 9.85 -7.42
CA SER A 46 -10.79 9.96 -7.87
C SER A 46 -11.23 11.41 -7.76
N HIS A 47 -11.41 12.09 -8.91
CA HIS A 47 -11.83 13.49 -8.92
C HIS A 47 -13.29 13.68 -8.52
N SER A 48 -14.15 12.68 -8.82
CA SER A 48 -15.55 12.73 -8.43
C SER A 48 -15.74 12.64 -6.92
N ASP A 49 -14.94 11.78 -6.26
CA ASP A 49 -14.98 11.58 -4.80
C ASP A 49 -14.08 12.57 -4.05
N LYS A 50 -13.28 13.37 -4.78
CA LYS A 50 -12.23 14.24 -4.22
C LYS A 50 -11.30 13.48 -3.29
N ALA A 51 -10.80 12.33 -3.74
CA ALA A 51 -9.99 11.43 -2.94
C ALA A 51 -8.69 11.03 -3.65
N ILE A 52 -7.58 11.09 -2.92
CA ILE A 52 -6.30 10.48 -3.28
C ILE A 52 -6.28 9.08 -2.67
N ILE A 53 -5.99 8.07 -3.48
CA ILE A 53 -6.05 6.67 -3.09
C ILE A 53 -4.63 6.11 -3.07
N LEU A 54 -4.21 5.58 -1.93
CA LEU A 54 -3.01 4.76 -1.79
C LEU A 54 -3.45 3.34 -1.43
N SER A 55 -3.07 2.37 -2.24
CA SER A 55 -3.42 0.97 -2.00
C SER A 55 -2.17 0.13 -1.83
N PHE A 56 -2.15 -0.77 -0.84
CA PHE A 56 -1.04 -1.69 -0.58
C PHE A 56 -1.49 -3.15 -0.74
N ARG A 57 -0.67 -3.94 -1.43
CA ARG A 57 -0.89 -5.38 -1.66
C ARG A 57 -0.54 -6.14 -0.37
N GLY A 58 -1.43 -7.02 0.06
CA GLY A 58 -1.11 -8.03 1.08
C GLY A 58 -0.42 -9.25 0.47
N SER A 59 -0.44 -10.38 1.18
CA SER A 59 0.08 -11.65 0.66
C SER A 59 -0.70 -12.10 -0.58
N GLU A 60 0.01 -12.57 -1.61
CA GLU A 60 -0.59 -13.17 -2.81
C GLU A 60 -1.21 -14.54 -2.51
N ASN A 61 -0.70 -15.24 -1.50
CA ASN A 61 -1.26 -16.49 -1.02
C ASN A 61 -2.42 -16.17 -0.07
N SER A 62 -3.63 -16.62 -0.42
CA SER A 62 -4.85 -16.43 0.38
C SER A 62 -4.84 -17.17 1.72
N GLU A 63 -3.88 -18.07 1.92
CA GLU A 63 -3.68 -18.84 3.14
C GLU A 63 -2.44 -18.31 3.88
N VAL A 64 -2.62 -17.23 4.63
CA VAL A 64 -1.63 -16.86 5.66
C VAL A 64 -1.86 -17.81 6.83
N SER A 65 -0.95 -18.76 7.04
CA SER A 65 -1.07 -19.69 8.17
C SER A 65 -0.82 -18.97 9.50
N GLN A 66 -1.36 -19.51 10.59
CA GLN A 66 -1.10 -18.98 11.93
C GLN A 66 0.40 -18.94 12.25
N GLU A 67 1.16 -19.91 11.76
CA GLU A 67 2.62 -19.97 11.92
C GLU A 67 3.33 -18.80 11.22
N VAL A 68 2.84 -18.36 10.05
CA VAL A 68 3.38 -17.17 9.35
C VAL A 68 3.03 -15.91 10.12
N ILE A 69 1.80 -15.82 10.66
CA ILE A 69 1.39 -14.70 11.51
C ILE A 69 2.27 -14.63 12.77
N ASP A 70 2.50 -15.77 13.45
CA ASP A 70 3.30 -15.84 14.66
C ASP A 70 4.76 -15.45 14.38
N ALA A 71 5.33 -15.91 13.26
CA ALA A 71 6.68 -15.52 12.82
C ALA A 71 6.82 -14.01 12.53
N ILE A 72 5.75 -13.36 12.06
CA ILE A 72 5.70 -11.92 11.78
C ILE A 72 5.54 -11.10 13.08
N ILE A 73 4.88 -11.66 14.10
CA ILE A 73 4.57 -10.97 15.37
C ILE A 73 5.77 -10.88 16.32
N GLU A 74 6.87 -11.60 16.07
CA GLU A 74 7.93 -11.79 17.07
C GLU A 74 8.66 -10.50 17.52
N ARG A 75 8.57 -9.39 16.79
CA ARG A 75 9.37 -8.17 17.10
C ARG A 75 8.60 -6.86 16.92
N PRO A 76 7.82 -6.43 17.93
CA PRO A 76 7.32 -5.06 17.99
C PRO A 76 8.47 -4.09 18.26
N ILE A 77 8.74 -3.19 17.32
CA ILE A 77 9.74 -2.13 17.43
C ILE A 77 9.07 -0.80 17.78
N SER A 78 9.83 0.10 18.40
CA SER A 78 9.32 1.43 18.72
C SER A 78 9.26 2.30 17.46
N ALA A 79 8.09 2.85 17.17
CA ALA A 79 7.84 3.72 16.03
C ALA A 79 7.31 5.09 16.50
N PHE A 80 7.14 6.00 15.55
CA PHE A 80 6.52 7.32 15.77
C PHE A 80 7.20 8.13 16.89
N GLY A 81 8.54 8.12 16.93
CA GLY A 81 9.32 8.85 17.92
C GLY A 81 9.13 8.33 19.36
N GLY A 82 8.90 7.02 19.52
CA GLY A 82 8.72 6.40 20.84
C GLY A 82 7.28 6.32 21.31
N LYS A 83 6.32 6.84 20.54
CA LYS A 83 4.92 6.98 20.95
C LYS A 83 4.03 5.80 20.54
N GLY A 84 4.61 4.78 19.92
CA GLY A 84 3.90 3.57 19.56
C GLY A 84 4.85 2.41 19.32
N LYS A 85 4.27 1.22 19.19
CA LYS A 85 4.96 0.03 18.72
C LYS A 85 4.27 -0.49 17.47
N VAL A 86 5.06 -1.01 16.54
CA VAL A 86 4.61 -1.63 15.30
C VAL A 86 5.45 -2.87 15.08
N LEU A 87 4.90 -3.88 14.41
CA LEU A 87 5.69 -5.05 14.03
C LEU A 87 6.67 -4.65 12.92
N ASP A 88 7.94 -5.05 13.09
CA ASP A 88 9.04 -4.68 12.20
C ASP A 88 8.76 -5.03 10.73
N TYR A 89 8.15 -6.20 10.50
CA TYR A 89 7.73 -6.66 9.18
C TYR A 89 6.82 -5.65 8.46
N PHE A 90 5.72 -5.23 9.09
CA PHE A 90 4.78 -4.30 8.49
C PHE A 90 5.39 -2.92 8.28
N LEU A 91 6.22 -2.45 9.22
CA LEU A 91 6.89 -1.17 9.07
C LEU A 91 7.88 -1.19 7.91
N THR A 92 8.65 -2.26 7.77
CA THR A 92 9.64 -2.43 6.71
C THR A 92 8.95 -2.49 5.34
N ALA A 93 7.97 -3.38 5.18
CA ALA A 93 7.20 -3.50 3.94
C ALA A 93 6.55 -2.17 3.50
N PHE A 94 5.89 -1.47 4.43
CA PHE A 94 5.34 -0.14 4.15
C PHE A 94 6.44 0.85 3.77
N THR A 95 7.54 0.88 4.54
CA THR A 95 8.62 1.84 4.37
C THR A 95 9.33 1.68 3.02
N ASP A 96 9.49 0.45 2.55
CA ASP A 96 10.13 0.17 1.27
C ASP A 96 9.28 0.69 0.11
N VAL A 97 7.99 0.38 0.09
CA VAL A 97 7.07 0.94 -0.92
C VAL A 97 7.00 2.48 -0.79
N TRP A 98 6.93 2.99 0.44
CA TRP A 98 6.84 4.42 0.73
C TRP A 98 8.02 5.21 0.18
N LYS A 99 9.24 4.74 0.47
CA LYS A 99 10.49 5.40 0.08
C LYS A 99 10.85 5.21 -1.39
N ASN A 100 10.37 4.16 -2.05
CA ASN A 100 10.65 3.90 -3.47
C ASN A 100 9.73 4.67 -4.45
N GLY A 101 9.00 5.68 -3.95
CA GLY A 101 8.32 6.65 -4.80
C GLY A 101 6.89 6.97 -4.39
N MET A 102 6.27 6.18 -3.51
CA MET A 102 4.87 6.38 -3.13
C MET A 102 4.71 7.70 -2.37
N LYS A 103 5.71 8.07 -1.56
CA LYS A 103 5.78 9.36 -0.90
C LYS A 103 5.73 10.52 -1.91
N ASP A 104 6.51 10.42 -2.97
CA ASP A 104 6.62 11.48 -3.98
C ASP A 104 5.33 11.59 -4.81
N ASP A 105 4.69 10.44 -5.09
CA ASP A 105 3.37 10.41 -5.73
C ASP A 105 2.31 11.06 -4.85
N PHE A 106 2.26 10.68 -3.57
CA PHE A 106 1.34 11.26 -2.61
C PHE A 106 1.51 12.78 -2.51
N LEU A 107 2.75 13.26 -2.35
CA LEU A 107 3.02 14.69 -2.28
C LEU A 107 2.63 15.42 -3.57
N SER A 108 2.94 14.84 -4.73
CA SER A 108 2.57 15.40 -6.04
C SER A 108 1.05 15.48 -6.21
N LEU A 109 0.33 14.40 -5.91
CA LEU A 109 -1.14 14.34 -5.99
C LEU A 109 -1.79 15.29 -4.99
N LYS A 110 -1.25 15.39 -3.77
CA LYS A 110 -1.75 16.29 -2.72
C LYS A 110 -1.58 17.76 -3.09
N ASN A 111 -0.45 18.11 -3.69
CA ASN A 111 -0.18 19.47 -4.16
C ASN A 111 -1.07 19.84 -5.36
N ALA A 112 -1.30 18.90 -6.28
CA ALA A 112 -2.16 19.12 -7.44
C ALA A 112 -3.66 19.16 -7.09
N ASN A 113 -4.07 18.47 -6.02
CA ASN A 113 -5.47 18.33 -5.61
C ASN A 113 -5.68 18.81 -4.15
N PRO A 114 -5.55 20.11 -3.88
CA PRO A 114 -5.76 20.64 -2.54
C PRO A 114 -7.20 20.39 -2.08
N GLY A 115 -7.36 20.04 -0.80
CA GLY A 115 -8.66 19.73 -0.20
C GLY A 115 -9.19 18.31 -0.46
N TYR A 116 -8.49 17.49 -1.26
CA TYR A 116 -8.87 16.09 -1.42
C TYR A 116 -8.54 15.28 -0.17
N GLU A 117 -9.41 14.31 0.14
CA GLU A 117 -9.20 13.33 1.19
C GLU A 117 -8.08 12.34 0.81
N LEU A 118 -7.52 11.67 1.82
CA LEU A 118 -6.58 10.58 1.63
C LEU A 118 -7.27 9.28 2.04
N TRP A 119 -7.43 8.36 1.10
CA TRP A 119 -7.93 7.01 1.34
C TRP A 119 -6.76 6.04 1.27
N VAL A 120 -6.50 5.36 2.37
CA VAL A 120 -5.51 4.28 2.44
C VAL A 120 -6.25 2.96 2.52
N THR A 121 -5.90 2.02 1.66
CA THR A 121 -6.60 0.73 1.56
C THR A 121 -5.61 -0.40 1.36
N GLY A 122 -5.96 -1.58 1.85
CA GLY A 122 -5.22 -2.81 1.63
C GLY A 122 -6.11 -4.01 1.95
N HIS A 123 -5.60 -5.20 1.70
CA HIS A 123 -6.29 -6.47 1.96
C HIS A 123 -5.32 -7.44 2.61
N SER A 124 -5.82 -8.28 3.53
CA SER A 124 -4.98 -9.20 4.31
C SER A 124 -3.84 -8.44 5.01
N LEU A 125 -2.59 -8.85 4.84
CA LEU A 125 -1.40 -8.16 5.39
C LEU A 125 -1.21 -6.71 4.92
N GLY A 126 -1.95 -6.26 3.91
CA GLY A 126 -1.91 -4.87 3.44
C GLY A 126 -2.74 -3.89 4.28
N VAL A 127 -3.51 -4.37 5.27
CA VAL A 127 -4.32 -3.56 6.22
C VAL A 127 -3.51 -3.26 7.47
#